data_AF-A0A6I5CL93-F1
#
_entry.id   AF-A0A6I5CL93-F1
#
_cell.length_a   1.000
_cell.length_b   1.000
_cell.length_c   1.000
_cell.angle_alpha   90.00
_cell.angle_beta   90.00
_cell.angle_gamma   90.00
#
_symmetry.space_group_name_H-M   'P 1'
#
loop_
_entity.id
_entity.type
_entity.pdbx_description
1 polymer ?
#
loop_
_entity_poly.entity_id
_entity_poly.type
_entity_poly.pdbx_seq_one_letter_code
_entity_poly.pdbx_strand_id
1 'polypeptide(L)'
;MLKRVFAAPDPGRARLRFASRAVLGIGLATVVCGLAGHSLHGAVTGGLAALLALFTVTDPTVRGQAVTTALLPVVGVPVLAAAAALHGVPVARDLTFLALVGAGVYARRWGPRGHSLGVFAFMTFF
;
A
#
# COMPACT_ATOMS: atom_id res chain seq x y z
N MET A 1 40.62 4.00 10.65
CA MET A 1 39.62 5.07 10.44
C MET A 1 38.48 4.71 9.46
N LEU A 2 38.58 3.66 8.62
CA LEU A 2 37.51 3.24 7.68
C LEU A 2 36.17 2.83 8.32
N LYS A 3 36.15 2.29 9.54
CA LYS A 3 34.91 1.84 10.22
C LYS A 3 33.86 2.95 10.41
N ARG A 4 34.28 4.22 10.55
CA ARG A 4 33.37 5.37 10.69
C ARG A 4 32.77 5.81 9.35
N VAL A 5 33.39 5.49 8.23
CA VAL A 5 32.88 5.79 6.88
C VAL A 5 31.71 4.86 6.53
N PHE A 6 31.73 3.61 7.01
CA PHE A 6 30.64 2.65 6.82
C PHE A 6 29.56 2.68 7.92
N ALA A 7 29.83 3.38 9.03
CA ALA A 7 28.82 3.60 10.06
C ALA A 7 27.94 4.78 9.64
N ALA A 8 26.79 4.50 9.02
CA ALA A 8 25.77 5.52 8.75
C ALA A 8 25.11 5.94 10.07
N PRO A 9 25.50 7.07 10.70
CA PRO A 9 24.98 7.45 12.00
C PRO A 9 23.49 7.77 11.86
N ASP A 10 22.66 7.24 12.76
CA ASP A 10 21.21 7.53 12.83
C ASP A 10 20.89 8.24 14.16
N PRO A 11 21.45 9.45 14.41
CA PRO A 11 21.14 10.22 15.60
C PRO A 11 19.63 10.53 15.59
N GLY A 12 18.93 10.11 16.64
CA GLY A 12 17.45 10.17 16.71
C GLY A 12 16.72 8.89 16.29
N ARG A 13 17.44 7.85 15.83
CA ARG A 13 16.89 6.52 15.47
C ARG A 13 15.77 6.57 14.43
N ALA A 14 15.77 7.57 13.55
CA ALA A 14 14.69 7.77 12.60
C ALA A 14 14.64 6.63 11.58
N ARG A 15 15.80 6.22 11.05
CA ARG A 15 15.91 5.09 10.12
C ARG A 15 15.51 3.79 10.79
N LEU A 16 15.95 3.56 12.03
CA LEU A 16 15.58 2.38 12.80
C LEU A 16 14.06 2.30 13.05
N ARG A 17 13.43 3.42 13.44
CA ARG A 17 11.98 3.49 13.66
C ARG A 17 11.18 3.27 12.37
N PHE A 18 11.64 3.82 11.26
CA PHE A 18 11.00 3.60 9.97
C PHE A 18 11.11 2.12 9.54
N ALA A 19 12.32 1.56 9.62
CA ALA A 19 12.57 0.16 9.28
C ALA A 19 11.79 -0.81 10.18
N SER A 20 11.73 -0.56 11.50
CA SER A 20 10.99 -1.43 12.42
C SER A 20 9.49 -1.40 12.15
N ARG A 21 8.91 -0.22 11.86
CA ARG A 21 7.50 -0.10 11.44
C ARG A 21 7.23 -0.86 10.15
N ALA A 22 8.14 -0.78 9.18
CA ALA A 22 8.03 -1.51 7.93
C ALA A 22 8.03 -3.02 8.15
N VAL A 23 9.07 -3.54 8.81
CA VAL A 23 9.25 -4.98 9.04
C VAL A 23 8.10 -5.55 9.87
N LEU A 24 7.73 -4.88 10.97
CA LEU A 24 6.64 -5.34 11.82
C LEU A 24 5.29 -5.25 11.11
N GLY A 25 5.00 -4.14 10.41
CA GLY A 25 3.72 -3.96 9.72
C GLY A 25 3.53 -4.96 8.58
N ILE A 26 4.53 -5.11 7.71
CA ILE A 26 4.48 -6.04 6.57
C ILE A 26 4.50 -7.48 7.07
N GLY A 27 5.42 -7.81 7.99
CA GLY A 27 5.51 -9.16 8.56
C GLY A 27 4.21 -9.59 9.23
N LEU A 28 3.59 -8.71 10.04
CA LEU A 28 2.33 -9.01 10.71
C LEU A 28 1.18 -9.17 9.71
N ALA A 29 1.11 -8.35 8.67
CA ALA A 29 0.10 -8.52 7.61
C ALA A 29 0.24 -9.88 6.90
N THR A 30 1.46 -10.25 6.51
CA THR A 30 1.74 -11.55 5.87
C THR A 30 1.42 -12.73 6.79
N VAL A 31 1.83 -12.67 8.06
CA VAL A 31 1.57 -13.72 9.06
C VAL A 31 0.06 -13.86 9.31
N VAL A 32 -0.66 -12.75 9.51
CA VAL A 32 -2.11 -12.79 9.72
C VAL A 32 -2.83 -13.38 8.52
N CYS A 33 -2.43 -13.02 7.29
CA CYS A 33 -3.02 -13.62 6.09
C CYS A 33 -2.76 -15.12 6.00
N GLY A 34 -1.54 -15.57 6.34
CA GLY A 34 -1.21 -16.99 6.38
C GLY A 34 -1.99 -17.76 7.45
N LEU A 35 -2.12 -17.19 8.65
CA LEU A 35 -2.91 -17.78 9.75
C LEU A 35 -4.41 -17.78 9.46
N ALA A 36 -4.90 -16.84 8.66
CA ALA A 36 -6.28 -16.81 8.17
C ALA A 36 -6.57 -17.88 7.09
N GLY A 37 -5.59 -18.70 6.73
CA GLY A 37 -5.74 -19.78 5.76
C GLY A 37 -5.66 -19.33 4.30
N HIS A 38 -5.19 -18.11 4.02
CA HIS A 38 -4.97 -17.68 2.64
C HIS A 38 -3.79 -18.43 2.00
N SER A 39 -3.83 -18.57 0.68
CA SER A 39 -2.72 -19.12 -0.11
C SER A 39 -1.45 -18.26 0.04
N LEU A 40 -0.30 -18.81 -0.36
CA LEU A 40 0.96 -18.06 -0.40
C LEU A 40 0.81 -16.73 -1.17
N HIS A 41 0.13 -16.76 -2.33
CA HIS A 41 -0.16 -15.56 -3.10
C HIS A 41 -0.99 -14.57 -2.30
N GLY A 42 -2.06 -15.01 -1.61
CA GLY A 42 -2.87 -14.14 -0.77
C GLY A 42 -2.09 -13.52 0.39
N ALA A 43 -1.20 -14.28 1.03
CA ALA A 43 -0.32 -13.76 2.08
C ALA A 43 0.67 -12.72 1.55
N VAL A 44 1.25 -12.95 0.37
CA VAL A 44 2.11 -11.98 -0.32
C VAL A 44 1.34 -10.71 -0.68
N THR A 45 0.11 -10.84 -1.20
CA THR A 45 -0.77 -9.69 -1.49
C THR A 45 -1.05 -8.86 -0.24
N GLY A 46 -1.33 -9.50 0.91
CA GLY A 46 -1.51 -8.81 2.18
C GLY A 46 -0.26 -8.03 2.63
N GLY A 47 0.93 -8.63 2.47
CA GLY A 47 2.20 -7.97 2.74
C GLY A 47 2.46 -6.78 1.80
N LEU A 48 2.17 -6.92 0.50
CA LEU A 48 2.27 -5.84 -0.48
C LEU A 48 1.29 -4.70 -0.17
N ALA A 49 0.07 -5.00 0.26
CA ALA A 49 -0.88 -3.99 0.70
C ALA A 49 -0.33 -3.18 1.91
N ALA A 50 0.27 -3.84 2.89
CA ALA A 50 0.90 -3.17 4.02
C ALA A 50 2.12 -2.32 3.61
N LEU A 51 2.93 -2.81 2.66
CA LEU A 51 4.05 -2.07 2.07
C LEU A 51 3.56 -0.79 1.37
N LEU A 52 2.52 -0.90 0.55
CA LEU A 52 1.91 0.24 -0.14
C LEU A 52 1.36 1.25 0.86
N ALA A 53 0.65 0.79 1.89
CA ALA A 53 0.13 1.67 2.94
C ALA A 53 1.27 2.46 3.63
N LEU A 54 2.38 1.80 3.96
CA LEU A 54 3.54 2.44 4.61
C LEU A 54 4.12 3.60 3.79
N PHE A 55 4.20 3.46 2.46
CA PHE A 55 4.79 4.48 1.58
C PHE A 55 3.81 5.54 1.11
N THR A 56 2.54 5.19 0.96
CA THR A 56 1.56 6.08 0.35
C THR A 56 0.82 6.93 1.38
N VAL A 57 0.59 6.42 2.60
CA VAL A 57 -0.12 7.14 3.66
C VAL A 57 0.81 8.17 4.29
N THR A 58 0.64 9.41 3.84
CA THR A 58 1.52 10.55 4.18
C THR A 58 0.77 11.69 4.85
N ASP A 59 -0.43 11.43 5.38
CA ASP A 59 -1.21 12.41 6.14
C ASP A 59 -0.34 13.04 7.26
N PRO A 60 -0.45 14.37 7.48
CA PRO A 60 0.40 15.10 8.42
C PRO A 60 0.09 14.79 9.88
N THR A 61 -1.10 14.25 10.17
CA THR A 61 -1.54 13.92 11.53
C THR A 61 -1.74 12.42 11.68
N VAL A 62 -1.46 11.89 12.88
CA VAL A 62 -1.68 10.47 13.19
C VAL A 62 -3.15 10.07 12.96
N ARG A 63 -4.09 10.93 13.33
CA ARG A 63 -5.52 10.71 13.07
C ARG A 63 -5.81 10.63 11.56
N GLY A 64 -5.21 11.52 10.77
CA GLY A 64 -5.32 11.48 9.32
C GLY A 64 -4.78 10.18 8.73
N GLN A 65 -3.60 9.73 9.18
CA GLN A 65 -3.01 8.47 8.73
C GLN A 65 -3.93 7.29 9.05
N ALA A 66 -4.47 7.22 10.27
CA ALA A 66 -5.40 6.17 10.66
C ALA A 66 -6.67 6.15 9.79
N VAL A 67 -7.24 7.32 9.50
CA VAL A 67 -8.40 7.43 8.59
C VAL A 67 -8.06 6.95 7.20
N THR A 68 -6.94 7.42 6.62
CA THR A 68 -6.54 7.03 5.27
C THR A 68 -6.25 5.53 5.20
N THR A 69 -5.55 4.95 6.20
CA THR A 69 -5.33 3.50 6.29
C THR A 69 -6.65 2.73 6.35
N ALA A 70 -7.62 3.18 7.15
CA ALA A 70 -8.94 2.54 7.22
C ALA A 70 -9.75 2.64 5.91
N LEU A 71 -9.47 3.65 5.08
CA LEU A 71 -10.07 3.81 3.75
C LEU A 71 -9.38 2.96 2.66
N LEU A 72 -8.16 2.47 2.88
CA LEU A 72 -7.46 1.66 1.87
C LEU A 72 -8.26 0.41 1.48
N PRO A 73 -8.82 -0.41 2.39
CA PRO A 73 -9.63 -1.57 2.02
C PRO A 73 -10.92 -1.19 1.26
N VAL A 74 -11.52 -0.03 1.58
CA VAL A 74 -12.73 0.47 0.93
C VAL A 74 -12.51 0.70 -0.56
N VAL A 75 -11.29 1.08 -0.96
CA VAL A 75 -10.92 1.26 -2.37
C VAL A 75 -10.27 0.00 -2.95
N GLY A 76 -9.36 -0.63 -2.20
CA GLY A 76 -8.58 -1.77 -2.67
C GLY A 76 -9.40 -3.03 -2.90
N VAL A 77 -10.35 -3.37 -2.02
CA VAL A 77 -11.14 -4.61 -2.16
C VAL A 77 -12.02 -4.57 -3.42
N PRO A 78 -12.79 -3.49 -3.70
CA PRO A 78 -13.53 -3.38 -4.96
C PRO A 78 -12.63 -3.44 -6.20
N VAL A 79 -11.45 -2.80 -6.13
CA VAL A 79 -10.51 -2.79 -7.24
C VAL A 79 -9.90 -4.17 -7.49
N LEU A 80 -9.51 -4.89 -6.43
CA LEU A 80 -9.01 -6.26 -6.52
C LEU A 80 -10.08 -7.20 -7.09
N ALA A 81 -11.33 -7.05 -6.63
CA ALA A 81 -12.46 -7.82 -7.15
C ALA A 81 -12.68 -7.54 -8.64
N ALA A 82 -12.62 -6.28 -9.07
CA ALA A 82 -12.71 -5.90 -10.47
C ALA A 82 -11.56 -6.48 -11.30
N ALA A 83 -10.32 -6.41 -10.81
CA ALA A 83 -9.15 -6.98 -11.49
C ALA A 83 -9.29 -8.50 -11.67
N ALA A 84 -9.73 -9.21 -10.63
CA ALA A 84 -9.97 -10.64 -10.68
C ALA A 84 -11.10 -11.02 -11.64
N ALA A 85 -12.24 -10.30 -11.58
CA ALA A 85 -13.39 -10.56 -12.44
C ALA A 85 -13.11 -10.28 -13.92
N LEU A 86 -12.29 -9.27 -14.22
CA LEU A 86 -11.97 -8.86 -15.58
C LEU A 86 -10.73 -9.56 -16.17
N HIS A 87 -10.11 -10.48 -15.43
CA HIS A 87 -8.87 -11.14 -15.85
C HIS A 87 -8.98 -11.81 -17.23
N GLY A 88 -10.14 -12.39 -17.55
CA GLY A 88 -10.39 -13.07 -18.82
C GLY A 88 -10.89 -12.19 -19.98
N VAL A 89 -11.08 -10.89 -19.77
CA VAL A 89 -11.67 -9.97 -20.77
C VAL A 89 -10.75 -8.76 -20.97
N PRO A 90 -9.70 -8.86 -21.81
CA PRO A 90 -8.62 -7.87 -21.88
C PRO A 90 -9.09 -6.44 -22.13
N VAL A 91 -10.03 -6.23 -23.05
CA VAL A 91 -10.55 -4.90 -23.37
C VAL A 91 -11.25 -4.26 -22.17
N ALA A 92 -12.10 -5.02 -21.47
CA ALA A 92 -12.80 -4.52 -20.29
C ALA A 92 -11.84 -4.22 -19.13
N ARG A 93 -10.81 -5.06 -18.97
CA ARG A 93 -9.73 -4.84 -18.01
C ARG A 93 -8.96 -3.55 -18.30
N ASP A 94 -8.57 -3.33 -19.56
CA ASP A 94 -7.77 -2.16 -19.95
C ASP A 94 -8.58 -0.86 -19.85
N LEU A 95 -9.88 -0.90 -20.19
CA LEU A 95 -10.78 0.24 -19.97
C LEU A 95 -10.96 0.56 -18.48
N THR A 96 -11.10 -0.47 -17.64
CA THR A 96 -11.22 -0.31 -16.19
C THR A 96 -9.94 0.26 -15.60
N PHE A 97 -8.78 -0.24 -16.05
CA PHE A 97 -7.47 0.29 -15.70
C PHE A 97 -7.36 1.78 -16.04
N LEU A 98 -7.71 2.16 -17.27
CA LEU A 98 -7.67 3.55 -17.71
C LEU A 98 -8.59 4.45 -16.86
N ALA A 99 -9.79 3.98 -16.53
CA ALA A 99 -10.72 4.67 -15.65
C ALA A 99 -10.13 4.85 -14.24
N LEU A 100 -9.49 3.82 -13.68
CA LEU A 100 -8.84 3.88 -12.37
C LEU A 100 -7.66 4.85 -12.34
N VAL A 101 -6.85 4.90 -13.39
CA VAL A 101 -5.77 5.90 -13.54
C VAL A 101 -6.35 7.31 -13.52
N GLY A 102 -7.38 7.56 -14.34
CA GLY A 102 -8.05 8.87 -14.40
C GLY A 102 -8.66 9.27 -13.05
N ALA A 103 -9.37 8.34 -12.41
CA ALA A 103 -9.96 8.56 -11.08
C ALA A 103 -8.89 8.80 -10.01
N GLY A 104 -7.78 8.04 -10.02
CA GLY A 104 -6.68 8.21 -9.10
C GLY A 104 -5.94 9.53 -9.26
N VAL A 105 -5.75 10.01 -10.50
CA VAL A 105 -5.20 11.34 -10.77
C VAL A 105 -6.16 12.43 -10.29
N TYR A 106 -7.44 12.31 -10.62
CA TYR A 106 -8.48 13.24 -10.16
C TYR A 106 -8.55 13.31 -8.62
N ALA A 107 -8.34 12.17 -7.95
CA ALA A 107 -8.37 12.09 -6.51
C ALA A 107 -7.29 12.91 -5.80
N ARG A 108 -6.17 13.22 -6.48
CA ARG A 108 -5.08 14.03 -5.90
C ARG A 108 -5.52 15.41 -5.43
N ARG A 109 -6.66 15.92 -5.91
CA ARG A 109 -7.26 17.19 -5.44
C ARG A 109 -7.61 17.18 -3.94
N TRP A 110 -7.79 16.00 -3.34
CA TRP A 110 -8.02 15.85 -1.89
C TRP A 110 -6.73 15.67 -1.09
N GLY A 111 -5.61 16.16 -1.62
CA GLY A 111 -4.33 16.20 -0.92
C GLY A 111 -3.70 14.81 -0.71
N PRO A 112 -2.91 14.63 0.38
CA PRO A 112 -2.20 13.38 0.66
C PRO A 112 -3.10 12.15 0.63
N ARG A 113 -4.28 12.23 1.25
CA ARG A 113 -5.25 11.13 1.28
C ARG A 113 -5.69 10.70 -0.12
N GLY A 114 -6.06 11.67 -0.96
CA GLY A 114 -6.49 11.38 -2.33
C GLY A 114 -5.38 10.74 -3.17
N HIS A 115 -4.13 11.22 -2.98
CA HIS A 115 -2.95 10.59 -3.57
C HIS A 115 -2.76 9.14 -3.09
N SER A 116 -2.85 8.88 -1.78
CA SER A 116 -2.68 7.54 -1.22
C SER A 116 -3.71 6.55 -1.77
N LEU A 117 -5.00 6.94 -1.75
CA LEU A 117 -6.09 6.10 -2.24
C LEU A 117 -5.96 5.82 -3.74
N GLY A 118 -5.56 6.82 -4.53
CA GLY A 118 -5.36 6.67 -5.97
C GLY A 118 -4.21 5.72 -6.32
N VAL A 119 -3.05 5.86 -5.65
CA VAL A 119 -1.90 4.96 -5.86
C VAL A 119 -2.23 3.55 -5.38
N PHE A 120 -2.90 3.42 -4.25
CA PHE A 120 -3.31 2.11 -3.71
C PHE A 120 -4.27 1.39 -4.66
N ALA A 121 -5.29 2.08 -5.17
CA ALA A 121 -6.18 1.54 -6.20
C ALA A 121 -5.41 1.06 -7.42
N PHE A 122 -4.57 1.92 -8.00
CA PHE A 122 -3.77 1.59 -9.16
C PHE A 122 -2.91 0.34 -8.95
N MET A 123 -2.17 0.28 -7.84
CA MET A 123 -1.29 -0.84 -7.54
C MET A 123 -2.04 -2.13 -7.21
N THR A 124 -3.27 -2.03 -6.68
CA THR A 124 -4.11 -3.20 -6.36
C THR A 124 -4.76 -3.81 -7.60
N PHE A 125 -4.87 -3.05 -8.70
CA PHE A 125 -5.44 -3.55 -9.95
C PHE A 125 -4.45 -4.42 -10.75
N PHE A 126 -3.15 -4.32 -10.46
CA PHE A 126 -2.08 -5.13 -11.04
C PHE A 126 -1.83 -6.39 -10.21
#